data_AF-A0A7V7P2L1-F1
#
_entry.id   AF-A0A7V7P2L1-F1
#
_cell.length_a   1.000
_cell.length_b   1.000
_cell.length_c   1.000
_cell.angle_alpha   90.00
_cell.angle_beta   90.00
_cell.angle_gamma   90.00
#
_symmetry.space_group_name_H-M   'P 1'
#
loop_
_entity.id
_entity.type
_entity.pdbx_description
1 polymer ?
#
loop_
_entity_poly.entity_id
_entity_poly.type
_entity_poly.pdbx_seq_one_letter_code
_entity_poly.pdbx_strand_id
1 'polypeptide(L)'
;MSEDEIQNTRQFAVSAHDFVRFLEAKTLDSPCPACSFQGWTVIGSSKNGSTYRLATPLRDGPKPSQVSTFAIYCNECGFVRHHLSRKVREWIDENPEPEQLDLEEVSEADFE
;
A
#
# COMPACT_ATOMS: atom_id res chain seq x y z
N MET A 1 1.59 -22.71 -12.67
CA MET A 1 1.62 -21.24 -12.76
C MET A 1 2.78 -20.91 -13.67
N SER A 2 2.51 -20.27 -14.81
CA SER A 2 3.57 -19.91 -15.76
C SER A 2 4.35 -18.69 -15.26
N GLU A 3 5.60 -18.52 -15.73
CA GLU A 3 6.45 -17.38 -15.38
C GLU A 3 5.79 -16.03 -15.74
N ASP A 4 4.99 -16.01 -16.82
CA ASP A 4 4.21 -14.84 -17.24
C ASP A 4 3.11 -14.42 -16.23
N GLU A 5 2.48 -15.37 -15.53
CA GLU A 5 1.49 -15.06 -14.48
C GLU A 5 2.15 -14.45 -13.23
N ILE A 6 3.40 -14.86 -12.94
CA ILE A 6 4.21 -14.36 -11.83
C ILE A 6 4.70 -12.93 -12.12
N GLN A 7 5.06 -12.64 -13.37
CA GLN A 7 5.51 -11.31 -13.77
C GLN A 7 4.38 -10.26 -13.73
N ASN A 8 3.19 -10.62 -14.20
CA ASN A 8 2.02 -9.72 -14.17
C ASN A 8 1.53 -9.45 -12.73
N THR A 9 1.64 -10.45 -11.84
CA THR A 9 1.28 -10.26 -10.43
C THR A 9 2.23 -9.35 -9.67
N ARG A 10 3.51 -9.22 -10.07
CA ARG A 10 4.46 -8.27 -9.47
C ARG A 10 4.26 -6.81 -9.90
N GLN A 11 3.60 -6.58 -11.04
CA GLN A 11 3.42 -5.23 -11.60
C GLN A 11 2.61 -4.29 -10.69
N PHE A 12 1.86 -4.83 -9.73
CA PHE A 12 1.10 -4.06 -8.74
C PHE A 12 1.52 -4.35 -7.30
N ALA A 13 2.76 -4.81 -7.09
CA ALA A 13 3.32 -4.91 -5.75
C ALA A 13 3.56 -3.49 -5.21
N VAL A 14 3.12 -3.25 -3.98
CA VAL A 14 3.26 -1.99 -3.26
C VAL A 14 3.78 -2.31 -1.87
N SER A 15 4.78 -1.55 -1.41
CA SER A 15 5.31 -1.69 -0.06
C SER A 15 4.29 -1.20 0.98
N ALA A 16 4.38 -1.68 2.22
CA ALA A 16 3.58 -1.16 3.33
C ALA A 16 3.84 0.33 3.55
N HIS A 17 5.09 0.76 3.39
CA HIS A 17 5.47 2.16 3.47
C HIS A 17 4.72 3.03 2.44
N ASP A 18 4.75 2.65 1.16
CA ASP A 18 4.06 3.41 0.12
C ASP A 18 2.55 3.41 0.29
N PHE A 19 1.98 2.31 0.77
CA PHE A 19 0.55 2.26 1.04
C PHE A 19 0.16 3.16 2.22
N VAL A 20 0.98 3.24 3.27
CA VAL A 20 0.78 4.20 4.37
C VAL A 20 0.88 5.63 3.85
N ARG A 21 1.89 5.97 3.03
CA ARG A 21 2.00 7.29 2.39
C ARG A 21 0.75 7.66 1.60
N PHE A 22 0.21 6.71 0.83
CA PHE A 22 -1.05 6.91 0.10
C PHE A 22 -2.22 7.21 1.05
N LEU A 23 -2.34 6.46 2.14
CA LEU A 23 -3.42 6.64 3.11
C LEU A 23 -3.30 7.99 3.81
N GLU A 24 -2.12 8.40 4.25
CA GLU A 24 -1.90 9.70 4.87
C GLU A 24 -2.26 10.83 3.91
N ALA A 25 -1.82 10.76 2.65
CA ALA A 25 -2.11 11.79 1.66
C ALA A 25 -3.59 11.92 1.27
N LYS A 26 -4.35 10.82 1.30
CA LYS A 26 -5.76 10.80 0.84
C LYS A 26 -6.78 10.78 1.95
N THR A 27 -6.38 10.40 3.16
CA THR A 27 -7.29 10.11 4.28
C THR A 27 -6.79 10.65 5.61
N LEU A 28 -5.95 11.70 5.59
CA LEU A 28 -5.64 12.54 6.75
C LEU A 28 -6.96 12.83 7.49
N ASP A 29 -7.10 12.35 8.72
CA ASP A 29 -8.31 12.47 9.56
C ASP A 29 -9.56 11.74 9.07
N SER A 30 -9.43 10.52 8.54
CA SER A 30 -10.61 9.71 8.17
C SER A 30 -11.08 8.83 9.33
N PRO A 31 -12.09 9.25 10.13
CA PRO A 31 -12.68 8.39 11.15
C PRO A 31 -13.34 7.16 10.50
N CYS A 32 -13.42 6.08 11.27
CA CYS A 32 -14.17 4.91 10.88
C CYS A 32 -15.64 5.27 10.60
N PRO A 33 -16.19 4.96 9.41
CA PRO A 33 -17.58 5.30 9.09
C PRO A 33 -18.58 4.49 9.92
N ALA A 34 -18.15 3.41 10.57
CA ALA A 34 -19.01 2.55 11.39
C ALA A 34 -19.04 2.96 12.88
N CYS A 35 -17.90 3.32 13.48
CA CYS A 35 -17.81 3.62 14.92
C CYS A 35 -17.15 4.98 15.25
N SER A 36 -16.77 5.77 14.24
CA SER A 36 -16.04 7.05 14.36
C SER A 36 -14.64 7.00 14.98
N PHE A 37 -14.15 5.82 15.38
CA PHE A 37 -12.78 5.64 15.87
C PHE A 37 -11.73 5.96 14.80
N GLN A 38 -10.57 6.51 15.18
CA GLN A 38 -9.55 7.00 14.24
C GLN A 38 -8.33 6.08 14.08
N GLY A 39 -8.29 4.92 14.76
CA GLY A 39 -7.20 3.96 14.63
C GLY A 39 -7.43 2.92 13.54
N TRP A 40 -6.52 2.91 12.57
CA TRP A 40 -6.50 1.97 11.44
C TRP A 40 -5.23 1.12 11.46
N THR A 41 -5.35 -0.13 11.01
CA THR A 41 -4.20 -1.03 10.79
C THR A 41 -4.18 -1.54 9.35
N VAL A 42 -3.00 -1.53 8.73
CA VAL A 42 -2.78 -2.07 7.39
C VAL A 42 -2.78 -3.60 7.40
N ILE A 43 -3.52 -4.20 6.47
CA ILE A 43 -3.48 -5.65 6.24
C ILE A 43 -2.28 -5.96 5.34
N GLY A 44 -1.25 -6.55 5.94
CA GLY A 44 0.02 -6.84 5.29
C GLY A 44 0.89 -7.75 6.13
N SER A 45 2.09 -8.05 5.64
CA SER A 45 3.07 -8.83 6.39
C SER A 45 4.08 -7.91 7.06
N SER A 46 4.14 -7.98 8.39
CA SER A 46 5.13 -7.28 9.21
C SER A 46 6.56 -7.77 8.98
N LYS A 47 6.74 -9.00 8.47
CA LYS A 47 8.06 -9.63 8.29
C LYS A 47 8.83 -9.12 7.08
N ASN A 48 8.14 -8.64 6.05
CA ASN A 48 8.73 -8.23 4.78
C ASN A 48 8.22 -6.85 4.32
N GLY A 49 7.55 -6.11 5.21
CA GLY A 49 7.00 -4.79 4.94
C GLY A 49 6.09 -4.74 3.71
N SER A 50 5.41 -5.85 3.36
CA SER A 50 4.64 -5.94 2.13
C SER A 50 3.14 -5.79 2.35
N THR A 51 2.53 -5.06 1.40
CA THR A 51 1.13 -5.11 0.97
C THR A 51 0.47 -6.48 0.91
N TYR A 52 -0.58 -6.83 1.68
CA TYR A 52 -1.40 -7.97 1.27
C TYR A 52 -2.41 -7.52 0.22
N ARG A 53 -2.27 -8.05 -1.01
CA ARG A 53 -3.19 -7.78 -2.12
C ARG A 53 -4.30 -8.83 -2.13
N LEU A 54 -5.52 -8.39 -1.83
CA LEU A 54 -6.73 -9.21 -1.91
C LEU A 54 -7.23 -9.20 -3.36
N ALA A 55 -7.16 -10.35 -4.04
CA ALA A 55 -7.71 -10.55 -5.37
C ALA A 55 -9.03 -11.30 -5.29
N THR A 56 -10.13 -10.63 -5.64
CA THR A 56 -11.47 -11.22 -5.65
C THR A 56 -11.93 -11.44 -7.09
N PRO A 57 -12.30 -12.68 -7.49
CA PRO A 57 -12.90 -12.92 -8.79
C PRO A 57 -14.30 -12.31 -8.82
N LEU A 58 -14.58 -11.50 -9.83
CA LEU A 58 -15.93 -11.01 -10.13
C LEU A 58 -16.59 -11.97 -11.12
N ARG A 59 -17.91 -12.16 -10.96
CA ARG A 59 -18.71 -13.05 -11.82
C ARG A 59 -19.46 -12.28 -12.91
N ASP A 60 -19.10 -11.03 -13.13
CA ASP A 60 -20.01 -10.01 -13.65
C ASP A 60 -19.79 -9.75 -15.16
N GLY A 61 -19.38 -10.77 -15.93
CA GLY A 61 -19.13 -10.59 -17.36
C GLY A 61 -18.76 -11.87 -18.12
N PRO A 62 -18.61 -11.78 -19.46
CA PRO A 62 -18.27 -12.91 -20.33
C PRO A 62 -16.86 -13.46 -20.11
N LYS A 63 -15.99 -12.73 -19.38
CA LYS A 63 -14.66 -13.16 -18.97
C LYS A 63 -14.52 -13.01 -17.46
N PRO A 64 -13.90 -13.98 -16.75
CA PRO A 64 -13.51 -13.81 -15.36
C PRO A 64 -12.66 -12.55 -15.22
N SER A 65 -13.10 -11.60 -14.41
CA SER A 65 -12.30 -10.43 -14.05
C SER A 65 -11.92 -10.54 -12.57
N GLN A 66 -10.79 -9.95 -12.20
CA GLN A 66 -10.34 -9.91 -10.82
C GLN A 66 -10.24 -8.47 -10.36
N VAL A 67 -10.83 -8.18 -9.20
CA VAL A 67 -10.61 -6.92 -8.50
C VAL A 67 -9.52 -7.16 -7.47
N SER A 68 -8.43 -6.41 -7.60
CA SER A 68 -7.34 -6.42 -6.64
C SER A 68 -7.41 -5.19 -5.75
N THR A 69 -7.32 -5.40 -4.44
CA THR A 69 -7.40 -4.34 -3.44
C THR A 69 -6.32 -4.49 -2.37
N PHE A 70 -5.93 -3.36 -1.80
CA PHE A 70 -5.28 -3.29 -0.49
C PHE A 70 -6.33 -2.93 0.56
N ALA A 71 -6.10 -3.32 1.80
CA ALA A 71 -7.09 -3.12 2.85
C ALA A 71 -6.47 -2.65 4.16
N ILE A 72 -7.28 -1.87 4.88
CA ILE A 72 -7.06 -1.48 6.28
C ILE A 72 -8.29 -1.87 7.10
N TYR A 73 -8.12 -2.15 8.39
CA TYR A 73 -9.23 -2.39 9.30
C TYR A 73 -9.21 -1.43 10.48
N CYS A 74 -10.41 -1.10 10.97
CA CYS A 74 -10.59 -0.32 12.19
C CYS A 74 -10.25 -1.18 13.41
N ASN A 75 -9.39 -0.67 14.29
CA ASN A 75 -8.94 -1.40 15.48
C ASN A 75 -10.02 -1.57 16.55
N GLU A 76 -11.12 -0.80 16.46
CA GLU A 76 -12.22 -0.84 17.43
C GLU A 76 -13.34 -1.77 16.97
N CYS A 77 -13.95 -1.50 15.80
CA CYS A 77 -15.15 -2.22 15.36
C CYS A 77 -14.91 -3.24 14.23
N GLY A 78 -13.66 -3.39 13.78
CA GLY A 78 -13.30 -4.35 12.72
C GLY A 78 -13.77 -3.97 11.30
N PHE A 79 -14.30 -2.77 11.08
CA PHE A 79 -14.69 -2.32 9.74
C PHE A 79 -13.50 -2.34 8.79
N VAL A 80 -13.63 -3.01 7.64
CA VAL A 80 -12.57 -3.14 6.63
C VAL A 80 -12.82 -2.19 5.47
N ARG A 81 -11.85 -1.31 5.20
CA ARG A 81 -11.84 -0.41 4.06
C ARG A 81 -10.90 -0.96 2.98
N HIS A 82 -11.41 -1.04 1.75
CA HIS A 82 -10.67 -1.55 0.60
C HIS A 82 -10.32 -0.41 -0.36
N HIS A 83 -9.11 -0.45 -0.91
CA HIS A 83 -8.60 0.47 -1.92
C HIS A 83 -8.13 -0.31 -3.15
N LEU A 84 -8.58 0.07 -4.34
CA LEU A 84 -8.16 -0.59 -5.58
C LEU A 84 -6.64 -0.50 -5.75
N SER A 85 -5.97 -1.64 -5.90
CA SER A 85 -4.50 -1.69 -5.96
C SER A 85 -3.93 -0.87 -7.12
N ARG A 86 -4.64 -0.87 -8.27
CA ARG A 86 -4.28 -0.05 -9.43
C ARG A 86 -4.27 1.44 -9.10
N LYS A 87 -5.25 1.94 -8.34
CA LYS A 87 -5.34 3.36 -7.99
C LYS A 87 -4.28 3.79 -6.99
N VAL A 88 -3.92 2.90 -6.07
CA VAL A 88 -2.80 3.11 -5.15
C VAL A 88 -1.49 3.17 -5.93
N ARG A 89 -1.24 2.23 -6.85
CA ARG A 89 -0.03 2.20 -7.69
C ARG A 89 0.11 3.45 -8.56
N GLU A 90 -0.96 3.82 -9.28
CA GLU A 90 -1.00 5.05 -10.09
C GLU A 90 -0.62 6.28 -9.26
N TRP A 91 -1.14 6.39 -8.03
CA TRP A 91 -0.80 7.52 -7.16
C TRP A 91 0.67 7.52 -6.72
N ILE A 92 1.22 6.36 -6.34
CA ILE A 92 2.63 6.30 -5.89
C ILE A 92 3.58 6.66 -7.04
N ASP A 93 3.27 6.21 -8.27
CA ASP A 93 4.09 6.51 -9.45
C ASP A 93 4.10 8.02 -9.76
N GLU A 94 2.99 8.71 -9.48
CA GLU A 94 2.88 10.18 -9.57
C GLU A 94 3.51 10.92 -8.37
N ASN A 95 3.80 10.22 -7.27
CA ASN A 95 4.28 10.79 -6.01
C ASN A 95 5.49 10.00 -5.47
N PRO A 96 6.62 9.95 -6.22
CA PRO A 96 7.81 9.23 -5.78
C PRO A 96 8.34 9.78 -4.45
N GLU A 97 8.98 8.92 -3.66
CA GLU A 97 9.66 9.37 -2.43
C GLU A 97 10.86 10.26 -2.80
N PRO A 98 11.11 11.37 -2.09
CA PRO A 98 12.33 12.15 -2.32
C PRO A 98 13.53 11.25 -2.02
N GLU A 99 14.49 11.17 -2.95
CA GLU A 99 15.76 10.49 -2.69
C GLU A 99 16.39 11.11 -1.43
N GLN A 100 16.51 10.32 -0.37
CA GLN A 100 17.28 10.71 0.80
C GLN A 100 18.75 10.73 0.36
N LEU A 101 19.32 11.93 0.21
CA LEU A 101 20.77 12.07 0.03
C LEU A 101 21.43 11.60 1.32
N ASP A 102 22.08 10.44 1.28
CA ASP A 102 22.99 9.99 2.33
C ASP A 102 24.09 11.05 2.47
N LEU A 103 23.97 11.90 3.49
CA LEU A 103 25.05 12.77 3.93
C LEU A 103 26.12 11.86 4.52
N GLU A 104 27.08 11.45 3.69
CA GLU A 104 28.31 10.80 4.15
C GLU A 104 28.89 11.64 5.30
N GLU A 105 29.05 11.02 6.47
CA GLU A 105 29.71 11.58 7.63
C GLU A 105 31.02 12.23 7.20
N VAL A 106 31.07 13.56 7.21
CA VAL A 106 32.33 14.29 7.08
C VAL A 106 33.12 13.98 8.34
N SER A 107 34.03 13.02 8.26
CA SER A 107 34.90 12.69 9.38
C SER A 107 35.72 13.93 9.74
N GLU A 108 35.84 14.24 11.03
CA GLU A 108 36.56 15.42 11.56
C GLU A 108 38.05 15.49 11.14
N ALA A 109 38.57 14.47 10.45
CA ALA A 109 39.95 14.39 9.97
C ALA A 109 40.27 15.26 8.74
N ASP A 110 39.27 15.86 8.07
CA ASP A 110 39.49 16.73 6.91
C ASP A 110 39.65 18.23 7.26
N PHE A 111 39.67 18.57 8.56
CA PHE A 111 39.82 19.95 9.05
C PHE A 111 41.18 20.25 9.73
N GLU A 112 42.19 19.38 9.60
CA GLU A 112 43.58 19.68 10.06
C GLU A 112 44.53 20.09 8.93
#